data_AF-F0XQD6-F1
#
_entry.id   AF-F0XQD6-F1
#
_cell.length_a   1.000
_cell.length_b   1.000
_cell.length_c   1.000
_cell.angle_alpha   90.00
_cell.angle_beta   90.00
_cell.angle_gamma   90.00
#
_symmetry.space_group_name_H-M   'P 1'
#
loop_
_entity.id
_entity.type
_entity.pdbx_description
1 polymer ?
#
loop_
_entity_poly.entity_id
_entity_poly.type
_entity_poly.pdbx_seq_one_letter_code
_entity_poly.pdbx_strand_id
1 'polypeptide(L)'
;MVDLKNIDGNQIVSNKGYWYKISLADGSELGLGDIYQGNYPSGKPPPNGRTLVKVVPAGQGMVFAYQRFDGDNRSNQGWPIGDKGYLRGLQVTPEGGEIVKNISLSWEPAKLCLYDDNTNYGIVAEQLPGNRAALYAYDQDGTVCGLRVVPGGNVIAHKSTHALALDCQIVKVGTNRSTGAW
;
A
#
# COMPACT_ATOMS: atom_id res chain seq x y z
N MET A 1 10.00 -15.92 15.19
CA MET A 1 9.80 -14.69 14.42
C MET A 1 8.44 -14.12 14.80
N VAL A 2 8.32 -12.82 15.05
CA VAL A 2 7.07 -12.18 15.48
C VAL A 2 6.47 -11.45 14.29
N ASP A 3 5.21 -11.74 13.98
CA ASP A 3 4.50 -11.14 12.85
C ASP A 3 3.78 -9.85 13.26
N LEU A 4 3.67 -8.94 12.28
CA LEU A 4 2.92 -7.70 12.33
C LEU A 4 1.44 -7.99 12.58
N LYS A 5 0.83 -7.16 13.41
CA LYS A 5 -0.59 -7.24 13.74
C LYS A 5 -1.37 -6.13 13.08
N ASN A 6 -2.61 -6.44 12.72
CA ASN A 6 -3.61 -5.47 12.33
C ASN A 6 -4.11 -4.71 13.58
N ILE A 7 -4.97 -3.72 13.39
CA ILE A 7 -5.50 -2.88 14.48
C ILE A 7 -6.18 -3.69 15.60
N ASP A 8 -6.84 -4.79 15.26
CA ASP A 8 -7.53 -5.68 16.20
C ASP A 8 -6.57 -6.59 16.99
N GLY A 9 -5.26 -6.54 16.71
CA GLY A 9 -4.25 -7.39 17.31
C GLY A 9 -4.08 -8.76 16.65
N ASN A 10 -4.78 -9.00 15.53
CA ASN A 10 -4.66 -10.23 14.75
C ASN A 10 -3.48 -10.16 13.79
N GLN A 11 -2.80 -11.29 13.56
CA GLN A 11 -1.71 -11.35 12.60
C GLN A 11 -2.16 -10.97 11.18
N ILE A 12 -1.32 -10.21 10.49
CA ILE A 12 -1.46 -9.95 9.06
C ILE A 12 -0.85 -11.14 8.32
N VAL A 13 -1.66 -11.76 7.47
CA VAL A 13 -1.25 -12.96 6.74
C VAL A 13 -1.60 -12.82 5.28
N SER A 14 -0.75 -13.39 4.43
CA SER A 14 -1.05 -13.59 3.02
C SER A 14 -2.14 -14.66 2.91
N ASN A 15 -3.29 -14.33 2.34
CA ASN A 15 -4.35 -15.32 2.11
C ASN A 15 -5.26 -14.82 1.00
N LYS A 16 -5.76 -15.74 0.16
CA LYS A 16 -6.72 -15.43 -0.90
C LYS A 16 -8.03 -14.98 -0.25
N GLY A 17 -8.32 -13.68 -0.33
CA GLY A 17 -9.51 -13.05 0.26
C GLY A 17 -9.23 -12.19 1.48
N TYR A 18 -8.00 -12.15 2.01
CA TYR A 18 -7.67 -11.23 3.09
C TYR A 18 -7.24 -9.89 2.51
N TRP A 19 -8.12 -8.91 2.66
CA TRP A 19 -7.90 -7.55 2.22
C TRP A 19 -7.77 -6.61 3.40
N TYR A 20 -6.84 -5.67 3.26
CA TYR A 20 -6.47 -4.72 4.28
C TYR A 20 -6.55 -3.28 3.75
N LYS A 21 -6.73 -2.31 4.64
CA LYS A 21 -6.62 -0.86 4.38
C LYS A 21 -5.49 -0.28 5.20
N ILE A 22 -4.82 0.73 4.66
CA ILE A 22 -3.83 1.55 5.40
C ILE A 22 -4.54 2.84 5.77
N SER A 23 -4.86 3.01 7.05
CA SER A 23 -5.42 4.25 7.60
C SER A 23 -4.33 5.03 8.33
N LEU A 24 -4.18 6.31 8.06
CA LEU A 24 -3.22 7.17 8.74
C LEU A 24 -3.74 7.61 10.10
N ALA A 25 -2.87 8.19 10.93
CA ALA A 25 -3.21 8.62 12.28
C ALA A 25 -4.36 9.64 12.36
N ASP A 26 -4.60 10.42 11.29
CA ASP A 26 -5.71 11.38 11.18
C ASP A 26 -7.02 10.76 10.65
N GLY A 27 -7.05 9.44 10.43
CA GLY A 27 -8.19 8.71 9.89
C GLY A 27 -8.30 8.74 8.37
N SER A 28 -7.43 9.48 7.67
CA SER A 28 -7.33 9.37 6.21
C SER A 28 -6.83 7.99 5.79
N GLU A 29 -6.98 7.65 4.50
CA GLU A 29 -6.59 6.35 3.96
C GLU A 29 -5.59 6.52 2.81
N LEU A 30 -4.80 5.49 2.53
CA LEU A 30 -4.11 5.41 1.25
C LEU A 30 -5.08 4.94 0.17
N GLY A 31 -5.13 5.68 -0.94
CA GLY A 31 -5.94 5.37 -2.10
C GLY A 31 -5.25 5.80 -3.38
N LEU A 32 -5.99 5.76 -4.49
CA LEU A 32 -5.46 6.22 -5.76
C LEU A 32 -5.64 7.72 -5.91
N GLY A 33 -4.57 8.36 -6.41
CA GLY A 33 -4.60 9.74 -6.83
C GLY A 33 -5.47 9.95 -8.07
N ASP A 34 -5.48 11.21 -8.53
CA ASP A 34 -6.38 11.87 -9.49
C ASP A 34 -6.64 11.19 -10.86
N ILE A 35 -6.09 10.01 -11.09
CA ILE A 35 -6.14 9.22 -12.32
C ILE A 35 -7.55 8.67 -12.58
N TYR A 36 -8.36 8.48 -11.52
CA TYR A 36 -9.82 8.23 -11.62
C TYR A 36 -10.67 9.50 -11.50
N GLN A 37 -10.04 10.66 -11.29
CA GLN A 37 -10.71 11.95 -11.31
C GLN A 37 -10.48 12.69 -12.64
N GLY A 38 -9.84 12.06 -13.64
CA GLY A 38 -9.52 12.67 -14.93
C GLY A 38 -8.51 13.82 -14.87
N ASN A 39 -7.94 14.10 -13.69
CA ASN A 39 -7.10 15.27 -13.44
C ASN A 39 -5.63 14.88 -13.50
N TYR A 40 -5.12 14.68 -14.71
CA TYR A 40 -3.68 14.66 -14.95
C TYR A 40 -3.18 16.10 -15.01
N PRO A 41 -2.16 16.51 -14.23
CA PRO A 41 -1.53 17.82 -14.39
C PRO A 41 -1.04 18.09 -15.83
N SER A 42 -0.76 17.03 -16.60
CA SER A 42 -0.31 17.05 -17.98
C SER A 42 -1.37 16.66 -19.02
N GLY A 43 -2.63 16.41 -18.60
CA GLY A 43 -3.70 15.94 -19.49
C GLY A 43 -3.49 14.55 -20.11
N LYS A 44 -2.48 13.79 -19.69
CA LYS A 44 -2.16 12.46 -20.21
C LYS A 44 -1.98 11.44 -19.09
N PRO A 45 -2.43 10.19 -19.28
CA PRO A 45 -2.12 9.11 -18.36
C PRO A 45 -0.60 8.99 -18.19
N PRO A 46 -0.11 8.77 -16.96
CA PRO A 46 1.31 8.61 -16.69
C PRO A 46 1.89 7.44 -17.52
N PRO A 47 3.14 7.59 -17.99
CA PRO A 47 3.79 6.56 -18.78
C PRO A 47 3.89 5.24 -18.00
N ASN A 48 3.66 4.12 -18.70
CA ASN A 48 3.78 2.75 -18.22
C ASN A 48 2.72 2.30 -17.19
N GLY A 49 1.51 2.86 -17.25
CA GLY A 49 0.38 2.35 -16.43
C GLY A 49 0.52 2.59 -14.92
N ARG A 50 1.45 3.45 -14.49
CA ARG A 50 1.72 3.74 -13.08
C ARG A 50 0.65 4.67 -12.51
N THR A 51 0.03 4.33 -11.39
CA THR A 51 -0.96 5.18 -10.72
C THR A 51 -0.41 5.68 -9.39
N LEU A 52 -0.37 7.00 -9.17
CA LEU A 52 0.10 7.57 -7.90
C LEU A 52 -0.79 7.14 -6.74
N VAL A 53 -0.17 6.74 -5.64
CA VAL A 53 -0.86 6.56 -4.36
C VAL A 53 -0.89 7.90 -3.62
N LYS A 54 -2.08 8.26 -3.12
CA LYS A 54 -2.29 9.48 -2.35
C LYS A 54 -3.01 9.18 -1.03
N VAL A 55 -2.88 10.11 -0.11
CA VAL A 55 -3.75 10.25 1.04
C VAL A 55 -5.10 10.77 0.56
N VAL A 56 -6.16 10.03 0.90
CA VAL A 56 -7.54 10.32 0.55
C VAL A 56 -8.41 10.31 1.83
N PRO A 57 -9.59 10.94 1.83
CA PRO A 57 -10.50 10.88 2.97
C PRO A 57 -10.88 9.44 3.36
N ALA A 58 -11.27 9.26 4.62
CA ALA A 58 -11.77 7.99 5.12
C ALA A 58 -12.88 7.43 4.22
N GLY A 59 -12.86 6.12 3.97
CA GLY A 59 -13.81 5.44 3.09
C GLY A 59 -13.50 5.51 1.59
N GLN A 60 -12.56 6.35 1.14
CA GLN A 60 -12.16 6.45 -0.27
C GLN A 60 -10.87 5.66 -0.60
N GLY A 61 -10.23 5.06 0.41
CA GLY A 61 -8.97 4.34 0.25
C GLY A 61 -9.12 3.03 -0.52
N MET A 62 -7.99 2.60 -1.05
CA MET A 62 -7.85 1.30 -1.71
C MET A 62 -7.67 0.19 -0.68
N VAL A 63 -7.93 -1.05 -1.10
CA VAL A 63 -7.58 -2.21 -0.30
C VAL A 63 -6.30 -2.85 -0.84
N PHE A 64 -5.60 -3.62 -0.03
CA PHE A 64 -4.42 -4.35 -0.45
C PHE A 64 -4.41 -5.76 0.14
N ALA A 65 -3.83 -6.69 -0.63
CA ALA A 65 -3.46 -8.00 -0.16
C ALA A 65 -1.96 -7.99 0.17
N TYR A 66 -1.60 -8.51 1.33
CA TYR A 66 -0.21 -8.76 1.69
C TYR A 66 0.27 -10.08 1.07
N GLN A 67 1.49 -10.08 0.56
CA GLN A 67 2.20 -11.23 0.00
C GLN A 67 3.59 -11.30 0.62
N ARG A 68 4.00 -12.49 1.08
CA ARG A 68 5.34 -12.69 1.67
C ARG A 68 6.44 -12.62 0.63
N PHE A 69 6.16 -13.06 -0.59
CA PHE A 69 7.09 -12.99 -1.73
C PHE A 69 6.38 -12.34 -2.92
N ASP A 70 7.14 -11.67 -3.79
CA ASP A 70 6.57 -10.94 -4.93
C ASP A 70 5.81 -11.89 -5.87
N GLY A 71 4.55 -11.55 -6.17
CA GLY A 71 3.67 -12.39 -6.99
C GLY A 71 3.27 -13.73 -6.36
N ASP A 72 3.64 -14.00 -5.11
CA ASP A 72 3.36 -15.27 -4.43
C ASP A 72 2.08 -15.19 -3.58
N ASN A 73 1.17 -16.13 -3.83
CA ASN A 73 -0.14 -16.22 -3.18
C ASN A 73 -0.24 -17.39 -2.20
N ARG A 74 0.88 -17.98 -1.78
CA ARG A 74 0.89 -18.98 -0.70
C ARG A 74 0.20 -18.42 0.53
N SER A 75 -0.76 -19.19 1.05
CA SER A 75 -1.61 -18.74 2.14
C SER A 75 -0.94 -18.92 3.50
N ASN A 76 -1.44 -18.17 4.48
CA ASN A 76 -1.07 -18.18 5.89
C ASN A 76 0.41 -17.91 6.17
N GLN A 77 1.11 -17.18 5.28
CA GLN A 77 2.42 -16.63 5.62
C GLN A 77 2.21 -15.29 6.30
N GLY A 78 2.70 -15.14 7.53
CA GLY A 78 2.68 -13.88 8.27
C GLY A 78 3.57 -12.81 7.64
N TRP A 79 3.45 -11.57 8.10
CA TRP A 79 4.39 -10.49 7.82
C TRP A 79 5.32 -10.28 9.01
N PRO A 80 6.52 -10.89 9.02
CA PRO A 80 7.49 -10.64 10.07
C PRO A 80 7.82 -9.16 10.23
N ILE A 81 7.83 -8.69 11.47
CA ILE A 81 8.25 -7.33 11.81
C ILE A 81 9.69 -7.10 11.33
N GLY A 82 9.92 -5.97 10.66
CA GLY A 82 11.23 -5.59 10.12
C GLY A 82 11.59 -6.26 8.79
N ASP A 83 10.80 -7.21 8.32
CA ASP A 83 11.04 -7.84 7.03
C ASP A 83 10.28 -7.17 5.88
N LYS A 84 10.80 -7.40 4.68
CA LYS A 84 10.15 -7.09 3.42
C LYS A 84 8.81 -7.83 3.29
N GLY A 85 7.79 -7.07 2.89
CA GLY A 85 6.48 -7.55 2.45
C GLY A 85 6.08 -6.91 1.13
N TYR A 86 5.29 -7.61 0.34
CA TYR A 86 4.81 -7.16 -0.96
C TYR A 86 3.32 -6.88 -0.87
N LEU A 87 2.89 -5.76 -1.45
CA LEU A 87 1.50 -5.34 -1.38
C LEU A 87 0.91 -5.32 -2.79
N ARG A 88 -0.23 -5.98 -2.95
CA ARG A 88 -1.03 -5.94 -4.16
C ARG A 88 -2.31 -5.15 -3.89
N GLY A 89 -2.38 -3.94 -4.43
CA GLY A 89 -3.53 -3.06 -4.27
C GLY A 89 -4.69 -3.45 -5.18
N LEU A 90 -5.90 -3.23 -4.70
CA LEU A 90 -7.16 -3.32 -5.44
C LEU A 90 -7.95 -2.03 -5.19
N GLN A 91 -8.38 -1.39 -6.28
CA GLN A 91 -9.32 -0.28 -6.26
C GLN A 91 -10.47 -0.57 -7.22
N VAL A 92 -11.69 -0.19 -6.81
CA VAL A 92 -12.87 -0.19 -7.68
C VAL A 92 -13.00 1.19 -8.34
N THR A 93 -13.17 1.21 -9.66
CA THR A 93 -13.40 2.43 -10.43
C THR A 93 -14.87 2.87 -10.32
N PRO A 94 -15.21 4.13 -10.63
CA PRO A 94 -16.60 4.60 -10.63
C PRO A 94 -17.54 3.76 -11.51
N GLU A 95 -17.02 3.17 -12.58
CA GLU A 95 -17.76 2.32 -13.53
C GLU A 95 -17.92 0.87 -13.03
N GLY A 96 -17.40 0.54 -11.85
CA GLY A 96 -17.45 -0.79 -11.26
C GLY A 96 -16.34 -1.73 -11.74
N GLY A 97 -15.35 -1.24 -12.48
CA GLY A 97 -14.16 -2.02 -12.85
C GLY A 97 -13.22 -2.20 -11.66
N GLU A 98 -12.45 -3.30 -11.64
CA GLU A 98 -11.42 -3.52 -10.63
C GLU A 98 -10.02 -3.31 -11.22
N ILE A 99 -9.17 -2.62 -10.47
CA ILE A 99 -7.76 -2.42 -10.84
C ILE A 99 -6.90 -3.02 -9.76
N VAL A 100 -6.17 -4.07 -10.16
CA VAL A 100 -5.31 -4.85 -9.28
C VAL A 100 -3.87 -4.74 -9.73
N LYS A 101 -3.04 -4.05 -8.93
CA LYS A 101 -1.65 -3.72 -9.28
C LYS A 101 -0.71 -3.85 -8.08
N ASN A 102 0.59 -3.93 -8.33
CA ASN A 102 1.60 -3.97 -7.26
C ASN A 102 1.85 -2.57 -6.71
N ILE A 103 2.04 -2.43 -5.40
CA ILE A 103 2.39 -1.17 -4.74
C ILE A 103 3.88 -1.17 -4.41
N SER A 104 4.62 -0.18 -4.91
CA SER A 104 6.01 0.08 -4.50
C SER A 104 6.45 1.51 -4.83
N LEU A 105 7.69 1.88 -4.48
CA LEU A 105 8.31 3.11 -4.94
C LEU A 105 8.68 3.05 -6.43
N SER A 106 8.29 4.07 -7.17
CA SER A 106 8.65 4.25 -8.58
C SER A 106 8.68 5.74 -8.90
N TRP A 107 9.03 6.13 -10.14
CA TRP A 107 9.14 7.53 -10.60
C TRP A 107 10.47 8.19 -10.19
N GLU A 108 10.85 9.28 -10.88
CA GLU A 108 11.91 10.22 -10.48
C GLU A 108 11.33 11.65 -10.29
N PRO A 109 11.23 12.17 -9.05
CA PRO A 109 11.62 11.56 -7.77
C PRO A 109 10.68 10.42 -7.35
N ALA A 110 11.22 9.49 -6.56
CA ALA A 110 10.52 8.28 -6.13
C ALA A 110 9.26 8.56 -5.28
N LYS A 111 8.15 7.95 -5.68
CA LYS A 111 6.80 8.08 -5.15
C LYS A 111 6.16 6.72 -4.99
N LEU A 112 5.27 6.58 -4.02
CA LEU A 112 4.47 5.36 -3.86
C LEU A 112 3.45 5.29 -5.01
N CYS A 113 3.49 4.20 -5.78
CA CYS A 113 2.66 4.01 -6.96
C CYS A 113 2.08 2.60 -6.98
N LEU A 114 0.90 2.45 -7.59
CA LEU A 114 0.48 1.20 -8.22
C LEU A 114 1.10 1.09 -9.60
N TYR A 115 1.54 -0.09 -10.03
CA TYR A 115 1.97 -0.32 -11.41
C TYR A 115 1.90 -1.80 -11.79
N ASP A 116 1.91 -2.06 -13.09
CA ASP A 116 1.60 -3.39 -13.65
C ASP A 116 2.77 -4.37 -13.58
N ASP A 117 4.01 -3.88 -13.47
CA ASP A 117 5.20 -4.70 -13.46
C ASP A 117 5.38 -5.43 -12.10
N ASN A 118 5.90 -6.67 -12.15
CA ASN A 118 6.39 -7.40 -10.97
C ASN A 118 7.82 -6.94 -10.58
N THR A 119 8.06 -5.63 -10.58
CA THR A 119 9.31 -5.05 -10.07
C THR A 119 9.05 -4.46 -8.68
N ASN A 120 8.26 -5.14 -7.85
CA ASN A 120 7.89 -4.63 -6.54
C ASN A 120 9.12 -4.65 -5.63
N TYR A 121 9.60 -3.48 -5.22
CA TYR A 121 10.74 -3.40 -4.32
C TYR A 121 10.40 -3.81 -2.87
N GLY A 122 9.10 -3.75 -2.53
CA GLY A 122 8.53 -4.15 -1.26
C GLY A 122 8.46 -3.01 -0.24
N ILE A 123 7.76 -3.30 0.85
CA ILE A 123 7.52 -2.43 1.99
C ILE A 123 8.09 -3.11 3.23
N VAL A 124 8.67 -2.34 4.15
CA VAL A 124 9.05 -2.82 5.48
C VAL A 124 8.06 -2.26 6.48
N ALA A 125 7.67 -3.07 7.45
CA ALA A 125 6.75 -2.66 8.49
C ALA A 125 7.29 -2.96 9.88
N GLU A 126 7.17 -1.97 10.76
CA GLU A 126 7.47 -2.08 12.19
C GLU A 126 6.20 -1.97 13.01
N GLN A 127 6.10 -2.73 14.11
CA GLN A 127 4.97 -2.61 15.03
C GLN A 127 5.21 -1.45 16.01
N LEU A 128 4.27 -0.51 16.05
CA LEU A 128 4.21 0.59 17.00
C LEU A 128 3.19 0.27 18.12
N PRO A 129 3.25 0.98 19.28
CA PRO A 129 2.26 0.83 20.34
C PRO A 129 0.81 1.01 19.85
N GLY A 130 -0.12 0.29 20.49
CA GLY A 130 -1.55 0.33 20.13
C GLY A 130 -1.87 -0.32 18.79
N ASN A 131 -1.10 -1.35 18.38
CA ASN A 131 -1.22 -2.05 17.10
C ASN A 131 -1.11 -1.15 15.86
N ARG A 132 -0.51 0.03 16.00
CA ARG A 132 -0.14 0.88 14.86
C ARG A 132 1.07 0.27 14.13
N ALA A 133 1.28 0.65 12.89
CA ALA A 133 2.39 0.22 12.06
C ALA A 133 3.18 1.44 11.55
N ALA A 134 4.50 1.31 11.51
CA ALA A 134 5.38 2.23 10.81
C ALA A 134 5.79 1.59 9.50
N LEU A 135 5.43 2.21 8.36
CA LEU A 135 5.80 1.70 7.04
C LEU A 135 6.97 2.46 6.44
N TYR A 136 7.91 1.71 5.90
CA TYR A 136 9.03 2.16 5.08
C TYR A 136 8.96 1.44 3.73
N ALA A 137 9.73 1.90 2.75
CA ALA A 137 9.79 1.24 1.46
C ALA A 137 11.24 0.95 1.05
N TYR A 138 11.41 -0.08 0.24
CA TYR A 138 12.65 -0.27 -0.49
C TYR A 138 12.65 0.60 -1.73
N ASP A 139 13.78 1.25 -2.00
CA ASP A 139 14.03 1.84 -3.32
C ASP A 139 14.52 0.78 -4.32
N GLN A 140 14.76 1.22 -5.57
CA GLN A 140 15.22 0.35 -6.66
C GLN A 140 16.60 -0.30 -6.39
N ASP A 141 17.39 0.30 -5.50
CA ASP A 141 18.71 -0.20 -5.12
C ASP A 141 18.64 -1.19 -3.95
N GLY A 142 17.43 -1.49 -3.46
CA GLY A 142 17.21 -2.38 -2.32
C GLY A 142 17.52 -1.74 -0.97
N THR A 143 17.59 -0.41 -0.90
CA THR A 143 17.81 0.34 0.35
C THR A 143 16.49 0.75 0.98
N VAL A 144 16.37 0.59 2.31
CA VAL A 144 15.20 1.07 3.05
C VAL A 144 15.21 2.59 3.12
N CYS A 145 14.09 3.22 2.78
CA CYS A 145 13.87 4.64 2.91
C CYS A 145 12.52 4.95 3.55
N GLY A 146 12.40 6.18 4.08
CA GLY A 146 11.17 6.65 4.69
C GLY A 146 10.05 6.88 3.68
N LEU A 147 8.83 6.98 4.19
CA LEU A 147 7.65 7.35 3.41
C LEU A 147 7.06 8.63 4.02
N ARG A 148 7.01 9.70 3.22
CA ARG A 148 6.53 11.00 3.67
C ARG A 148 5.36 11.47 2.83
N VAL A 149 4.28 11.90 3.49
CA VAL A 149 3.18 12.62 2.85
C VAL A 149 3.61 14.06 2.60
N VAL A 150 3.50 14.54 1.36
CA VAL A 150 3.76 15.94 0.98
C VAL A 150 2.46 16.72 0.78
N PRO A 151 2.51 18.07 0.77
CA PRO A 151 1.37 18.87 0.35
C PRO A 151 0.78 18.38 -0.98
N GLY A 152 -0.55 18.22 -1.04
CA GLY A 152 -1.24 17.58 -2.16
C GLY A 152 -1.45 16.07 -2.01
N GLY A 153 -1.08 15.49 -0.87
CA GLY A 153 -1.44 14.14 -0.46
C GLY A 153 -0.58 13.02 -1.05
N ASN A 154 0.40 13.32 -1.91
CA ASN A 154 1.28 12.30 -2.46
C ASN A 154 2.20 11.70 -1.38
N VAL A 155 2.53 10.42 -1.50
CA VAL A 155 3.53 9.76 -0.66
C VAL A 155 4.84 9.63 -1.42
N ILE A 156 5.90 10.25 -0.91
CA ILE A 156 7.24 10.24 -1.53
C ILE A 156 8.23 9.41 -0.72
N ALA A 157 9.28 8.95 -1.38
CA ALA A 157 10.45 8.42 -0.71
C ALA A 157 11.16 9.54 0.07
N HIS A 158 11.53 9.26 1.32
CA HIS A 158 12.31 10.15 2.17
C HIS A 158 13.65 9.49 2.50
N LYS A 159 14.67 9.78 1.66
CA LYS A 159 16.03 9.30 1.85
C LYS A 159 16.75 10.19 2.87
N SER A 160 16.98 9.69 4.06
CA SER A 160 17.64 10.39 5.18
C SER A 160 18.19 9.37 6.17
N THR A 161 19.23 9.74 6.92
CA THR A 161 19.68 8.96 8.10
C THR A 161 18.62 8.93 9.20
N HIS A 162 17.67 9.88 9.16
CA HIS A 162 16.50 9.97 10.03
C HIS A 162 15.24 9.76 9.19
N ALA A 163 15.19 8.65 8.46
CA ALA A 163 14.06 8.28 7.63
C ALA A 163 12.77 8.24 8.47
N LEU A 164 11.73 8.92 7.98
CA LEU A 164 10.43 8.97 8.64
C LEU A 164 9.55 7.88 8.04
N ALA A 165 9.04 6.99 8.89
CA ALA A 165 8.00 6.05 8.49
C ALA A 165 6.65 6.75 8.27
N LEU A 166 5.83 6.12 7.45
CA LEU A 166 4.41 6.40 7.43
C LEU A 166 3.75 5.74 8.66
N ASP A 167 3.34 6.55 9.62
CA ASP A 167 2.60 6.11 10.81
C ASP A 167 1.13 5.85 10.46
N CYS A 168 0.71 4.60 10.61
CA CYS A 168 -0.60 4.16 10.16
C CYS A 168 -1.16 2.99 10.99
N GLN A 169 -2.36 2.56 10.65
CA GLN A 169 -3.01 1.37 11.12
C GLN A 169 -3.34 0.49 9.92
N ILE A 170 -3.12 -0.81 10.06
CA ILE A 170 -3.54 -1.79 9.06
C ILE A 170 -4.87 -2.37 9.53
N VAL A 171 -5.92 -2.12 8.76
CA VAL A 171 -7.31 -2.50 9.10
C VAL A 171 -7.73 -3.63 8.19
N LYS A 172 -8.25 -4.74 8.74
CA LYS A 172 -8.78 -5.84 7.93
C LYS A 172 -10.20 -5.49 7.46
N VAL A 173 -10.43 -5.51 6.16
CA VAL A 173 -11.70 -5.00 5.56
C VAL A 173 -12.74 -6.11 5.40
N GLY A 174 -12.31 -7.35 5.34
CA GLY A 174 -13.19 -8.52 5.26
C GLY A 174 -12.52 -9.70 4.58
N THR A 175 -13.18 -10.85 4.65
CA THR A 175 -12.72 -12.08 3.98
C THR A 175 -13.53 -12.41 2.74
N ASN A 176 -14.78 -11.92 2.60
CA ASN A 176 -15.73 -12.22 1.51
C ASN A 176 -16.98 -11.30 1.58
N ARG A 177 -16.92 -10.04 1.15
CA ARG A 177 -18.15 -9.23 0.90
C ARG A 177 -18.35 -8.90 -0.58
N SER A 178 -18.01 -9.82 -1.47
CA SER A 178 -18.51 -9.82 -2.85
C SER A 178 -19.80 -10.63 -2.90
N THR A 179 -20.96 -9.96 -2.91
CA THR A 179 -22.22 -10.53 -3.39
C THR A 179 -22.24 -10.40 -4.90
N GLY A 180 -21.55 -11.30 -5.60
CA GLY A 180 -21.55 -11.37 -7.06
C GLY A 180 -20.99 -12.70 -7.47
N ALA A 181 -21.82 -13.52 -8.13
CA ALA A 181 -21.43 -14.83 -8.62
C ALA A 181 -20.24 -14.74 -9.59
N TRP A 182 -19.33 -15.72 -9.47
CA TRP A 182 -18.24 -15.99 -10.40
C TRP A 182 -18.77 -16.48 -11.74
#